data_AF-A0AAD2SQ56-F1
#
_entry.id   AF-A0AAD2SQ56-F1
#
_cell.length_a   1.000
_cell.length_b   1.000
_cell.length_c   1.000
_cell.angle_alpha   90.00
_cell.angle_beta   90.00
_cell.angle_gamma   90.00
#
_symmetry.space_group_name_H-M   'P 1'
#
loop_
_entity.id
_entity.type
_entity.pdbx_description
1 polymer ?
#
loop_
_entity_poly.entity_id
_entity_poly.type
_entity_poly.pdbx_seq_one_letter_code
_entity_poly.pdbx_strand_id
1 'polypeptide(L)'
;MKYDGSLFVAIENQLGMKYLSGAKEDHLGIPMVGINNAYHANGVRTFGRVELIQMMKNVGFSNVEEFLPFPDYKLPTLVITPYGHQKRSSVIYPLVSEVHHKDAQAPDSYTFSLEESTKIIWNNKLSSDLSNSFLMIASVSDISHESDNTLAWYYSDARINDSQKKIKFFEVNGNYKIESYKISGEFISDEPFYQGESLWLSLVSIINKHGWQLNSVIEWARLWISKALVTGNDTDSWTWNTELPPEYLDATPFNIIKTEQGYKIFDLELSSDKPLMLSYLVFRGVFNSLLRVTSIAPTKELSDFNVFTTTKIIVTEIFPELTEEHFNDYLKEEVALVSQVVNVDNNDLFERYKNSFFVVRDFLNDYKSELARVYHTNQELSSTVTNVENQIKDVEKQLKEKGEEIFGKNTLLDIKAKELIDVQESCSRLQEQIDNLLSVAAEQKSREEKLTEEVKVKTDKLQKITSSRAWKLASFFSRSAKSLNKY
;
A
#
# COMPACT_ATOMS: atom_id res chain seq x y z
N MET A 1 -59.47 17.56 -2.66
CA MET A 1 -58.72 17.67 -3.93
C MET A 1 -59.67 18.08 -5.05
N LYS A 2 -59.16 18.67 -6.14
CA LYS A 2 -59.94 18.79 -7.37
C LYS A 2 -60.27 17.38 -7.89
N TYR A 3 -61.37 17.25 -8.65
CA TYR A 3 -61.88 15.96 -9.11
C TYR A 3 -60.91 15.20 -10.04
N ASP A 4 -60.06 15.94 -10.74
CA ASP A 4 -59.01 15.49 -11.65
C ASP A 4 -57.58 15.69 -11.08
N GLY A 5 -57.49 16.01 -9.79
CA GLY A 5 -56.20 16.27 -9.14
C GLY A 5 -55.46 14.99 -8.78
N SER A 6 -54.14 15.05 -8.84
CA SER A 6 -53.24 13.97 -8.42
C SER A 6 -52.47 14.34 -7.15
N LEU A 7 -52.24 13.36 -6.29
CA LEU A 7 -51.39 13.47 -5.11
C LEU A 7 -49.97 13.02 -5.47
N PHE A 8 -48.99 13.89 -5.23
CA PHE A 8 -47.57 13.54 -5.35
C PHE A 8 -47.03 13.24 -3.94
N VAL A 9 -46.45 12.06 -3.76
CA VAL A 9 -45.84 11.65 -2.49
C VAL A 9 -44.39 11.26 -2.75
N ALA A 10 -43.47 12.06 -2.23
CA ALA A 10 -42.05 11.76 -2.24
C ALA A 10 -41.62 11.37 -0.82
N ILE A 11 -41.17 10.12 -0.63
CA ILE A 11 -40.92 9.56 0.70
C ILE A 11 -39.92 8.39 0.68
N GLU A 12 -39.23 8.19 1.80
CA GLU A 12 -38.38 7.04 2.05
C GLU A 12 -39.15 5.71 1.97
N ASN A 13 -38.48 4.67 1.47
CA ASN A 13 -38.97 3.29 1.57
C ASN A 13 -38.39 2.62 2.82
N GLN A 14 -39.25 2.13 3.71
CA GLN A 14 -38.81 1.37 4.89
C GLN A 14 -37.86 0.21 4.58
N LEU A 15 -38.01 -0.40 3.40
CA LEU A 15 -37.23 -1.55 2.92
C LEU A 15 -36.18 -1.18 1.87
N GLY A 16 -35.85 0.10 1.74
CA GLY A 16 -34.86 0.57 0.78
C GLY A 16 -33.51 -0.16 0.93
N MET A 17 -32.93 -0.54 -0.21
CA MET A 17 -31.69 -1.33 -0.26
C MET A 17 -30.53 -0.65 0.48
N LYS A 18 -30.45 0.69 0.46
CA LYS A 18 -29.43 1.43 1.24
C LYS A 18 -29.50 1.13 2.73
N TYR A 19 -30.70 0.98 3.30
CA TYR A 19 -30.87 0.66 4.72
C TYR A 19 -30.42 -0.77 5.02
N LEU A 20 -30.73 -1.72 4.13
CA LEU A 20 -30.25 -3.10 4.23
C LEU A 20 -28.73 -3.19 4.08
N SER A 21 -28.11 -2.27 3.33
CA SER A 21 -26.65 -2.23 3.20
C SER A 21 -25.96 -1.55 4.38
N GLY A 22 -26.69 -0.93 5.31
CA GLY A 22 -26.13 -0.31 6.53
C GLY A 22 -26.37 1.19 6.68
N ALA A 23 -27.07 1.84 5.74
CA ALA A 23 -27.48 3.23 5.90
C ALA A 23 -28.31 3.43 7.17
N LYS A 24 -28.10 4.58 7.81
CA LYS A 24 -28.87 5.02 8.96
C LYS A 24 -30.27 5.40 8.50
N GLU A 25 -31.27 5.16 9.33
CA GLU A 25 -32.62 5.66 9.06
C GLU A 25 -32.64 7.20 9.15
N ASP A 26 -33.26 7.85 8.16
CA ASP A 26 -33.08 9.28 7.89
C ASP A 26 -33.59 10.22 9.00
N HIS A 27 -34.46 9.75 9.89
CA HIS A 27 -35.05 10.56 10.97
C HIS A 27 -34.38 10.31 12.32
N LEU A 28 -34.03 9.05 12.62
CA LEU A 28 -33.45 8.66 13.90
C LEU A 28 -31.92 8.58 13.87
N GLY A 29 -31.31 8.49 12.68
CA GLY A 29 -29.87 8.34 12.52
C GLY A 29 -29.33 6.99 12.99
N ILE A 30 -30.20 5.98 13.10
CA ILE A 30 -29.86 4.64 13.60
C ILE A 30 -30.06 3.61 12.47
N PRO A 31 -29.08 2.74 12.17
CA PRO A 31 -29.24 1.70 11.15
C PRO A 31 -30.36 0.72 11.49
N MET A 32 -31.00 0.16 10.46
CA MET A 32 -31.98 -0.94 10.57
C MET A 32 -33.25 -0.66 11.41
N VAL A 33 -33.52 0.57 11.85
CA VAL A 33 -34.77 0.90 12.57
C VAL A 33 -36.00 0.54 11.74
N GLY A 34 -36.03 1.00 10.50
CA GLY A 34 -37.12 0.72 9.56
C GLY A 34 -37.32 -0.79 9.37
N ILE A 35 -36.23 -1.51 9.10
CA ILE A 35 -36.23 -2.96 8.88
C ILE A 35 -36.74 -3.74 10.10
N ASN A 36 -36.33 -3.34 11.32
CA ASN A 36 -36.76 -3.98 12.56
C ASN A 36 -38.13 -3.50 13.05
N ASN A 37 -38.75 -2.54 12.36
CA ASN A 37 -39.92 -1.81 12.85
C ASN A 37 -39.73 -1.28 14.29
N ALA A 38 -38.51 -0.80 14.61
CA ALA A 38 -38.09 -0.41 15.95
C ALA A 38 -38.49 1.04 16.32
N TYR A 39 -39.61 1.50 15.78
CA TYR A 39 -40.12 2.85 16.00
C TYR A 39 -40.82 2.98 17.36
N HIS A 40 -40.65 4.11 18.04
CA HIS A 40 -41.45 4.43 19.23
C HIS A 40 -42.91 4.73 18.84
N ALA A 41 -43.86 4.39 19.71
CA ALA A 41 -45.30 4.48 19.40
C ALA A 41 -45.79 5.86 18.93
N ASN A 42 -45.13 6.94 19.37
CA ASN A 42 -45.45 8.33 18.99
C ASN A 42 -44.31 9.00 18.20
N GLY A 43 -43.41 8.21 17.60
CA GLY A 43 -42.28 8.69 16.82
C GLY A 43 -42.57 8.79 15.32
N VAL A 44 -41.58 9.25 14.55
CA VAL A 44 -41.59 9.13 13.10
C VAL A 44 -41.59 7.66 12.71
N ARG A 45 -42.25 7.33 11.59
CA ARG A 45 -42.30 5.99 11.03
C ARG A 45 -42.29 6.07 9.51
N THR A 46 -41.49 5.20 8.90
CA THR A 46 -41.53 4.95 7.46
C THR A 46 -42.38 3.71 7.17
N PHE A 47 -42.82 3.59 5.93
CA PHE A 47 -43.69 2.51 5.49
C PHE A 47 -43.10 1.82 4.26
N GLY A 48 -43.31 0.51 4.16
CA GLY A 48 -42.95 -0.23 2.95
C GLY A 48 -43.89 0.09 1.80
N ARG A 49 -43.44 -0.19 0.57
CA ARG A 49 -44.20 0.01 -0.68
C ARG A 49 -45.67 -0.44 -0.61
N VAL A 50 -45.90 -1.69 -0.21
CA VAL A 50 -47.24 -2.29 -0.16
C VAL A 50 -48.16 -1.54 0.82
N GLU A 51 -47.62 -1.16 1.98
CA GLU A 51 -48.36 -0.41 3.01
C GLU A 51 -48.73 0.99 2.50
N LEU A 52 -47.78 1.71 1.87
CA LEU A 52 -48.02 3.02 1.26
C LEU A 52 -49.11 2.98 0.18
N ILE A 53 -49.03 2.02 -0.75
CA ILE A 53 -50.03 1.85 -1.81
C ILE A 53 -51.40 1.55 -1.20
N GLN A 54 -51.46 0.69 -0.19
CA GLN A 54 -52.73 0.35 0.46
C GLN A 54 -53.32 1.54 1.21
N MET A 55 -52.50 2.36 1.87
CA MET A 55 -52.93 3.60 2.52
C MET A 55 -53.56 4.56 1.51
N MET A 56 -52.93 4.75 0.34
CA MET A 56 -53.48 5.60 -0.73
C MET A 56 -54.79 5.04 -1.29
N LYS A 57 -54.87 3.72 -1.52
CA LYS A 57 -56.10 3.06 -1.99
C LYS A 57 -57.25 3.17 -0.98
N ASN A 58 -56.97 3.02 0.31
CA ASN A 58 -57.98 3.11 1.36
C ASN A 58 -58.63 4.49 1.47
N VAL A 59 -57.93 5.55 1.05
CA VAL A 59 -58.49 6.92 1.03
C VAL A 59 -59.10 7.31 -0.31
N GLY A 60 -59.19 6.38 -1.27
CA GLY A 60 -59.94 6.55 -2.51
C GLY A 60 -59.11 6.81 -3.78
N PHE A 61 -57.77 6.70 -3.73
CA PHE A 61 -56.95 6.73 -4.94
C PHE A 61 -56.94 5.34 -5.60
N SER A 62 -57.57 5.20 -6.77
CA SER A 62 -57.65 3.91 -7.49
C SER A 62 -56.36 3.57 -8.22
N ASN A 63 -55.64 4.60 -8.70
CA ASN A 63 -54.39 4.45 -9.42
C ASN A 63 -53.22 5.03 -8.60
N VAL A 64 -52.09 4.33 -8.61
CA VAL A 64 -50.84 4.76 -7.97
C VAL A 64 -49.69 4.39 -8.91
N GLU A 65 -49.09 5.40 -9.52
CA GLU A 65 -47.90 5.27 -10.36
C GLU A 65 -46.65 5.40 -9.51
N GLU A 66 -45.70 4.50 -9.72
CA GLU A 66 -44.51 4.36 -8.88
C GLU A 66 -43.27 4.79 -9.65
N PHE A 67 -42.82 6.02 -9.41
CA PHE A 67 -41.52 6.46 -9.90
C PHE A 67 -40.47 6.17 -8.84
N LEU A 68 -39.31 5.68 -9.27
CA LEU A 68 -38.21 5.27 -8.39
C LEU A 68 -37.06 6.28 -8.54
N PRO A 69 -36.96 7.29 -7.66
CA PRO A 69 -35.83 8.22 -7.64
C PRO A 69 -34.58 7.56 -7.03
N PHE A 70 -33.43 7.82 -7.65
CA PHE A 70 -32.11 7.38 -7.21
C PHE A 70 -31.10 8.54 -7.21
N PRO A 71 -30.16 8.57 -6.24
CA PRO A 71 -30.00 7.61 -5.14
C PRO A 71 -31.11 7.68 -4.08
N ASP A 72 -31.77 8.83 -3.95
CA ASP A 72 -33.00 9.02 -3.18
C ASP A 72 -33.90 10.12 -3.78
N TYR A 73 -35.05 10.36 -3.17
CA TYR A 73 -36.03 11.37 -3.58
C TYR A 73 -35.67 12.82 -3.20
N LYS A 74 -34.67 13.04 -2.32
CA LYS A 74 -34.27 14.37 -1.86
C LYS A 74 -33.40 15.07 -2.91
N LEU A 75 -32.40 14.34 -3.42
CA LEU A 75 -31.47 14.82 -4.44
C LEU A 75 -31.35 13.79 -5.59
N PRO A 76 -32.45 13.48 -6.31
CA PRO A 76 -32.42 12.47 -7.36
C PRO A 76 -31.63 12.96 -8.58
N THR A 77 -30.72 12.13 -9.06
CA THR A 77 -30.10 12.30 -10.39
C THR A 77 -30.73 11.40 -11.44
N LEU A 78 -31.42 10.35 -11.02
CA LEU A 78 -32.09 9.39 -11.89
C LEU A 78 -33.49 9.13 -11.38
N VAL A 79 -34.49 9.14 -12.27
CA VAL A 79 -35.86 8.78 -11.96
C VAL A 79 -36.30 7.70 -12.93
N ILE A 80 -36.54 6.49 -12.41
CA ILE A 80 -37.06 5.37 -13.21
C ILE A 80 -38.59 5.43 -13.20
N THR A 81 -39.18 5.29 -14.37
CA THR A 81 -40.64 5.36 -14.54
C THR A 81 -41.31 3.99 -14.31
N PRO A 82 -42.65 3.93 -14.14
CA PRO A 82 -43.38 2.68 -14.04
C PRO A 82 -43.06 1.70 -15.18
N TYR A 83 -43.08 2.15 -16.44
CA TYR A 83 -42.73 1.30 -17.58
C TYR A 83 -41.29 0.79 -17.48
N GLY A 84 -40.33 1.64 -17.11
CA GLY A 84 -38.93 1.28 -16.93
C GLY A 84 -38.73 0.14 -15.93
N HIS A 85 -39.19 0.30 -14.70
CA HIS A 85 -38.93 -0.70 -13.65
C HIS A 85 -39.81 -1.95 -13.78
N GLN A 86 -41.02 -1.85 -14.35
CA GLN A 86 -41.93 -3.00 -14.48
C GLN A 86 -41.64 -3.84 -15.74
N LYS A 87 -41.47 -3.18 -16.89
CA LYS A 87 -41.36 -3.86 -18.20
C LYS A 87 -39.92 -4.03 -18.68
N ARG A 88 -39.00 -3.18 -18.22
CA ARG A 88 -37.64 -3.06 -18.76
C ARG A 88 -36.55 -3.01 -17.67
N SER A 89 -36.81 -3.61 -16.51
CA SER A 89 -35.87 -3.64 -15.39
C SER A 89 -34.47 -4.14 -15.76
N SER A 90 -34.36 -5.17 -16.61
CA SER A 90 -33.07 -5.74 -17.05
C SER A 90 -32.30 -4.85 -18.03
N VAL A 91 -32.96 -3.86 -18.64
CA VAL A 91 -32.37 -2.89 -19.56
C VAL A 91 -31.85 -1.68 -18.79
N ILE A 92 -32.58 -1.24 -17.76
CA ILE A 92 -32.32 0.05 -17.10
C ILE A 92 -31.51 -0.05 -15.81
N TYR A 93 -31.34 -1.25 -15.23
CA TYR A 93 -30.54 -1.43 -14.00
C TYR A 93 -29.12 -0.87 -14.06
N PRO A 94 -28.38 -0.87 -15.22
CA PRO A 94 -27.03 -0.32 -15.25
C PRO A 94 -26.98 1.16 -14.82
N LEU A 95 -27.98 1.95 -15.26
CA LEU A 95 -28.10 3.35 -14.86
C LEU A 95 -28.23 3.50 -13.35
N VAL A 96 -28.95 2.58 -12.70
CA VAL A 96 -29.16 2.58 -11.24
C VAL A 96 -27.87 2.19 -10.52
N SER A 97 -27.17 1.16 -11.00
CA SER A 97 -25.88 0.76 -10.44
C SER A 97 -24.85 1.89 -10.49
N GLU A 98 -24.87 2.72 -11.54
CA GLU A 98 -23.89 3.79 -11.77
C GLU A 98 -24.13 5.05 -10.94
N VAL A 99 -25.30 5.22 -10.31
CA VAL A 99 -25.62 6.44 -9.53
C VAL A 99 -25.60 6.25 -8.02
N HIS A 100 -25.35 5.05 -7.49
CA HIS A 100 -25.31 4.83 -6.03
C HIS A 100 -24.28 5.68 -5.29
N HIS A 101 -23.10 5.91 -5.91
CA HIS A 101 -22.04 6.74 -5.33
C HIS A 101 -22.43 8.22 -5.15
N LYS A 102 -23.55 8.64 -5.75
CA LYS A 102 -24.07 10.01 -5.63
C LYS A 102 -24.92 10.21 -4.37
N ASP A 103 -25.13 9.17 -3.56
CA ASP A 103 -25.91 9.28 -2.34
C ASP A 103 -25.23 10.22 -1.33
N ALA A 104 -25.86 11.36 -1.05
CA ALA A 104 -25.38 12.33 -0.08
C ALA A 104 -25.47 11.83 1.37
N GLN A 105 -26.19 10.72 1.60
CA GLN A 105 -26.41 10.08 2.89
C GLN A 105 -25.77 8.69 2.96
N ALA A 106 -24.66 8.49 2.23
CA ALA A 106 -23.90 7.25 2.23
C ALA A 106 -23.52 6.79 3.67
N PRO A 107 -23.64 5.48 3.99
CA PRO A 107 -23.18 4.95 5.27
C PRO A 107 -21.65 4.93 5.39
N ASP A 108 -21.19 4.89 6.64
CA ASP A 108 -19.77 4.72 7.00
C ASP A 108 -19.23 3.32 6.61
N SER A 109 -20.12 2.32 6.51
CA SER A 109 -19.78 0.93 6.19
C SER A 109 -20.92 0.26 5.42
N TYR A 110 -20.59 -0.68 4.53
CA TYR A 110 -21.56 -1.43 3.76
C TYR A 110 -21.56 -2.92 4.11
N THR A 111 -22.75 -3.54 4.14
CA THR A 111 -22.93 -4.99 4.32
C THR A 111 -22.77 -5.75 3.00
N PHE A 112 -23.11 -5.10 1.88
CA PHE A 112 -22.97 -5.63 0.51
C PHE A 112 -22.79 -4.48 -0.49
N SER A 113 -22.28 -4.76 -1.69
CA SER A 113 -22.18 -3.75 -2.76
C SER A 113 -23.55 -3.42 -3.33
N LEU A 114 -23.91 -2.14 -3.34
CA LEU A 114 -25.15 -1.65 -3.93
C LEU A 114 -25.16 -1.87 -5.45
N GLU A 115 -24.03 -1.65 -6.11
CA GLU A 115 -23.87 -1.78 -7.56
C GLU A 115 -24.09 -3.21 -8.05
N GLU A 116 -23.43 -4.19 -7.41
CA GLU A 116 -23.55 -5.62 -7.76
C GLU A 116 -24.94 -6.18 -7.41
N SER A 117 -25.46 -5.81 -6.24
CA SER A 117 -26.77 -6.30 -5.80
C SER A 117 -27.92 -5.77 -6.66
N THR A 118 -27.78 -4.55 -7.20
CA THR A 118 -28.79 -3.93 -8.09
C THR A 118 -29.14 -4.84 -9.26
N LYS A 119 -28.16 -5.39 -9.98
CA LYS A 119 -28.40 -6.29 -11.12
C LYS A 119 -29.28 -7.47 -10.73
N ILE A 120 -28.95 -8.11 -9.60
CA ILE A 120 -29.67 -9.30 -9.13
C ILE A 120 -31.09 -8.93 -8.70
N ILE A 121 -31.26 -7.87 -7.91
CA ILE A 121 -32.55 -7.39 -7.41
C ILE A 121 -33.49 -7.01 -8.57
N TRP A 122 -32.97 -6.27 -9.53
CA TRP A 122 -33.74 -5.77 -10.68
C TRP A 122 -34.14 -6.90 -11.63
N ASN A 123 -33.24 -7.85 -11.89
CA ASN A 123 -33.56 -9.02 -12.70
C ASN A 123 -34.59 -9.94 -12.02
N ASN A 124 -34.67 -9.93 -10.69
CA ASN A 124 -35.68 -10.67 -9.91
C ASN A 124 -36.97 -9.88 -9.63
N LYS A 125 -37.19 -8.73 -10.31
CA LYS A 125 -38.42 -7.93 -10.20
C LYS A 125 -38.69 -7.35 -8.81
N LEU A 126 -37.64 -7.13 -8.01
CA LEU A 126 -37.71 -6.51 -6.69
C LEU A 126 -37.31 -5.02 -6.71
N SER A 127 -37.23 -4.41 -7.90
CA SER A 127 -36.74 -3.04 -8.10
C SER A 127 -37.54 -1.99 -7.32
N SER A 128 -38.86 -2.04 -7.36
CA SER A 128 -39.73 -1.13 -6.61
C SER A 128 -39.76 -1.47 -5.11
N ASP A 129 -39.76 -2.76 -4.75
CA ASP A 129 -39.85 -3.16 -3.34
C ASP A 129 -38.59 -2.75 -2.55
N LEU A 130 -37.43 -2.71 -3.20
CA LEU A 130 -36.14 -2.37 -2.60
C LEU A 130 -35.54 -1.03 -3.07
N SER A 131 -36.29 -0.21 -3.83
CA SER A 131 -35.84 1.16 -4.11
C SER A 131 -35.70 1.95 -2.82
N ASN A 132 -34.73 2.84 -2.72
CA ASN A 132 -34.44 3.58 -1.48
C ASN A 132 -35.60 4.52 -1.07
N SER A 133 -36.39 4.96 -2.05
CA SER A 133 -37.48 5.91 -1.86
C SER A 133 -38.42 5.89 -3.06
N PHE A 134 -39.53 6.59 -2.92
CA PHE A 134 -40.54 6.69 -3.97
C PHE A 134 -40.84 8.13 -4.33
N LEU A 135 -41.22 8.33 -5.59
CA LEU A 135 -42.08 9.43 -6.02
C LEU A 135 -43.37 8.79 -6.56
N MET A 136 -44.39 8.71 -5.71
CA MET A 136 -45.69 8.14 -6.09
C MET A 136 -46.63 9.23 -6.58
N ILE A 137 -47.34 8.95 -7.68
CA ILE A 137 -48.43 9.79 -8.19
C ILE A 137 -49.73 9.01 -8.02
N ALA A 138 -50.59 9.46 -7.11
CA ALA A 138 -51.87 8.82 -6.83
C ALA A 138 -53.04 9.64 -7.39
N SER A 139 -53.94 8.98 -8.12
CA SER A 139 -55.10 9.62 -8.77
C SER A 139 -56.38 8.80 -8.58
N VAL A 140 -57.53 9.47 -8.69
CA VAL A 140 -58.86 8.84 -8.65
C VAL A 140 -59.26 8.31 -10.03
N SER A 141 -58.59 8.79 -11.09
CA SER A 141 -58.78 8.33 -12.47
C SER A 141 -57.64 7.40 -12.88
N ASP A 142 -57.92 6.50 -13.83
CA ASP A 142 -56.93 5.64 -14.49
C ASP A 142 -56.09 6.41 -15.54
N ILE A 143 -56.03 7.74 -15.43
CA ILE A 143 -55.18 8.55 -16.31
C ILE A 143 -53.73 8.32 -15.89
N SER A 144 -52.97 7.70 -16.78
CA SER A 144 -51.52 7.58 -16.65
C SER A 144 -50.86 8.94 -16.79
N HIS A 145 -49.95 9.28 -15.88
CA HIS A 145 -49.08 10.46 -15.95
C HIS A 145 -47.77 10.15 -16.68
N GLU A 146 -47.53 8.88 -17.00
CA GLU A 146 -46.41 8.43 -17.82
C GLU A 146 -46.65 8.70 -19.31
N SER A 147 -45.59 9.11 -20.02
CA SER A 147 -45.55 9.09 -21.48
C SER A 147 -45.18 7.70 -21.99
N ASP A 148 -45.98 7.15 -22.91
CA ASP A 148 -45.80 5.81 -23.47
C ASP A 148 -44.33 5.50 -23.78
N ASN A 149 -43.84 4.41 -23.18
CA ASN A 149 -42.53 3.80 -23.38
C ASN A 149 -41.30 4.54 -22.84
N THR A 150 -41.47 5.55 -21.98
CA THR A 150 -40.32 6.14 -21.28
C THR A 150 -39.80 5.17 -20.22
N LEU A 151 -38.48 5.04 -20.09
CA LEU A 151 -37.84 4.15 -19.14
C LEU A 151 -37.35 4.91 -17.91
N ALA A 152 -36.70 6.05 -18.15
CA ALA A 152 -36.04 6.83 -17.13
C ALA A 152 -35.78 8.27 -17.59
N TRP A 153 -35.57 9.13 -16.59
CA TRP A 153 -35.00 10.46 -16.76
C TRP A 153 -33.73 10.56 -15.94
N TYR A 154 -32.65 11.02 -16.56
CA TYR A 154 -31.40 11.35 -15.88
C TYR A 154 -31.19 12.87 -15.90
N TYR A 155 -30.72 13.43 -14.80
CA TYR A 155 -30.43 14.83 -14.62
C TYR A 155 -28.95 14.99 -14.32
N SER A 156 -28.25 15.80 -15.13
CA SER A 156 -26.84 16.09 -14.89
C SER A 156 -26.65 16.89 -13.61
N ASP A 157 -25.51 16.71 -12.95
CA ASP A 157 -25.15 17.47 -11.76
C ASP A 157 -25.15 18.98 -12.03
N ALA A 158 -25.36 19.77 -10.98
CA ALA A 158 -25.36 21.22 -11.09
C ALA A 158 -24.00 21.75 -11.55
N ARG A 159 -23.97 22.48 -12.67
CA ARG A 159 -22.75 23.07 -13.25
C ARG A 159 -22.74 24.59 -13.12
N ILE A 160 -21.55 25.18 -12.97
CA ILE A 160 -21.35 26.64 -12.86
C ILE A 160 -21.97 27.42 -14.03
N ASN A 161 -21.92 26.86 -15.24
CA ASN A 161 -22.32 27.56 -16.47
C ASN A 161 -23.78 27.32 -16.89
N ASP A 162 -24.63 26.80 -16.01
CA ASP A 162 -26.03 26.44 -16.30
C ASP A 162 -26.19 25.50 -17.53
N SER A 163 -25.13 24.75 -17.85
CA SER A 163 -25.09 23.76 -18.94
C SER A 163 -25.70 22.42 -18.52
N GLN A 164 -26.64 22.46 -17.58
CA GLN A 164 -27.31 21.29 -17.06
C GLN A 164 -28.24 20.72 -18.14
N LYS A 165 -28.22 19.40 -18.29
CA LYS A 165 -29.05 18.65 -19.22
C LYS A 165 -29.91 17.63 -18.49
N LYS A 166 -31.07 17.35 -19.07
CA LYS A 166 -31.89 16.18 -18.72
C LYS A 166 -31.92 15.24 -19.92
N ILE A 167 -31.77 13.94 -19.66
CA ILE A 167 -31.72 12.89 -20.66
C ILE A 167 -32.92 11.98 -20.44
N LYS A 168 -33.71 11.78 -21.48
CA LYS A 168 -34.83 10.85 -21.50
C LYS A 168 -34.38 9.54 -22.13
N PHE A 169 -34.61 8.43 -21.46
CA PHE A 169 -34.41 7.08 -21.99
C PHE A 169 -35.78 6.50 -22.35
N PHE A 170 -35.95 5.98 -23.56
CA PHE A 170 -37.26 5.49 -24.01
C PHE A 170 -37.15 4.40 -25.09
N GLU A 171 -38.21 3.64 -25.25
CA GLU A 171 -38.33 2.57 -26.24
C GLU A 171 -39.19 3.00 -27.43
N VAL A 172 -38.69 2.74 -28.65
CA VAL A 172 -39.39 2.98 -29.92
C VAL A 172 -39.21 1.77 -30.81
N ASN A 173 -40.32 1.14 -31.21
CA ASN A 173 -40.32 -0.01 -32.11
C ASN A 173 -39.37 -1.15 -31.68
N GLY A 174 -39.29 -1.42 -30.37
CA GLY A 174 -38.41 -2.45 -29.79
C GLY A 174 -36.93 -2.06 -29.70
N ASN A 175 -36.55 -0.86 -30.12
CA ASN A 175 -35.21 -0.30 -29.94
C ASN A 175 -35.23 0.75 -28.83
N TYR A 176 -34.06 1.03 -28.26
CA TYR A 176 -33.91 2.01 -27.20
C TYR A 176 -33.16 3.24 -27.71
N LYS A 177 -33.64 4.41 -27.31
CA LYS A 177 -33.06 5.71 -27.67
C LYS A 177 -32.91 6.58 -26.43
N ILE A 178 -32.03 7.56 -26.55
CA ILE A 178 -31.99 8.69 -25.64
C ILE A 178 -32.26 10.00 -26.37
N GLU A 179 -32.89 10.93 -25.66
CA GLU A 179 -33.08 12.32 -26.08
C GLU A 179 -32.53 13.23 -24.98
N SER A 180 -31.61 14.12 -25.36
CA SER A 180 -31.00 15.10 -24.48
C SER A 180 -31.70 16.45 -24.63
N TYR A 181 -31.97 17.10 -23.51
CA TYR A 181 -32.60 18.42 -23.44
C TYR A 181 -31.86 19.32 -22.46
N LYS A 182 -31.91 20.64 -22.68
CA LYS A 182 -31.63 21.60 -21.60
C LYS A 182 -32.65 21.40 -20.48
N ILE A 183 -32.32 21.79 -19.25
CA ILE A 183 -33.28 21.75 -18.13
C ILE A 183 -34.57 22.50 -18.47
N SER A 184 -34.46 23.64 -19.18
CA SER A 184 -35.59 24.43 -19.69
C SER A 184 -36.54 23.68 -20.63
N GLY A 185 -36.11 22.55 -21.21
CA GLY A 185 -36.89 21.70 -22.11
C GLY A 185 -36.54 21.81 -23.60
N GLU A 186 -35.58 22.67 -23.97
CA GLU A 186 -35.09 22.75 -25.34
C GLU A 186 -34.35 21.45 -25.73
N PHE A 187 -34.71 20.87 -26.88
CA PHE A 187 -34.05 19.67 -27.43
C PHE A 187 -32.61 19.96 -27.85
N ILE A 188 -31.69 19.04 -27.56
CA ILE A 188 -30.27 19.12 -27.90
C ILE A 188 -29.92 18.09 -28.97
N SER A 189 -30.13 16.81 -28.66
CA SER A 189 -29.72 15.69 -29.52
C SER A 189 -30.50 14.42 -29.20
N ASP A 190 -30.49 13.47 -30.13
CA ASP A 190 -30.94 12.10 -29.92
C ASP A 190 -29.87 11.10 -30.41
N GLU A 191 -29.76 9.98 -29.72
CA GLU A 191 -28.83 8.92 -30.08
C GLU A 191 -29.34 7.54 -29.63
N PRO A 192 -28.79 6.44 -30.18
CA PRO A 192 -29.14 5.09 -29.73
C PRO A 192 -28.77 4.87 -28.26
N PHE A 193 -29.68 4.32 -27.46
CA PHE A 193 -29.34 3.83 -26.12
C PHE A 193 -28.76 2.42 -26.24
N TYR A 194 -27.43 2.34 -26.32
CA TYR A 194 -26.74 1.05 -26.43
C TYR A 194 -27.05 0.16 -25.22
N GLN A 195 -27.33 -1.11 -25.50
CA GLN A 195 -27.65 -2.11 -24.49
C GLN A 195 -26.40 -2.91 -24.11
N GLY A 196 -26.23 -3.17 -22.82
CA GLY A 196 -25.07 -3.87 -22.26
C GLY A 196 -24.67 -3.31 -20.90
N GLU A 197 -23.53 -3.80 -20.39
CA GLU A 197 -22.89 -3.24 -19.21
C GLU A 197 -21.75 -2.32 -19.63
N SER A 198 -21.60 -1.20 -18.93
CA SER A 198 -20.42 -0.36 -19.06
C SER A 198 -19.17 -1.15 -18.65
N LEU A 199 -18.03 -0.75 -19.18
CA LEU A 199 -16.76 -1.35 -18.82
C LEU A 199 -16.47 -1.14 -17.33
N TRP A 200 -16.96 -0.04 -16.75
CA TRP A 200 -16.94 0.19 -15.30
C TRP A 200 -17.66 -0.90 -14.50
N LEU A 201 -18.87 -1.34 -14.91
CA LEU A 201 -19.57 -2.42 -14.19
C LEU A 201 -18.76 -3.73 -14.18
N SER A 202 -17.97 -4.00 -15.21
CA SER A 202 -17.08 -5.17 -15.18
C SER A 202 -15.94 -5.05 -14.16
N LEU A 203 -15.45 -3.84 -13.87
CA LEU A 203 -14.52 -3.58 -12.76
C LEU A 203 -15.21 -3.81 -11.41
N VAL A 204 -16.44 -3.29 -11.26
CA VAL A 204 -17.26 -3.47 -10.05
C VAL A 204 -17.39 -4.97 -9.73
N SER A 205 -17.62 -5.82 -10.74
CA SER A 205 -17.67 -7.28 -10.58
C SER A 205 -16.34 -7.93 -10.20
N ILE A 206 -15.21 -7.30 -10.51
CA ILE A 206 -13.88 -7.79 -10.10
C ILE A 206 -13.65 -7.47 -8.63
N ILE A 207 -13.74 -6.19 -8.24
CA ILE A 207 -13.36 -5.68 -6.91
C ILE A 207 -14.35 -6.07 -5.81
N ASN A 208 -15.54 -6.57 -6.17
CA ASN A 208 -16.54 -7.04 -5.24
C ASN A 208 -16.48 -8.56 -4.98
N LYS A 209 -15.53 -9.28 -5.59
CA LYS A 209 -15.22 -10.67 -5.23
C LYS A 209 -14.32 -10.70 -3.99
N HIS A 210 -14.64 -11.56 -3.03
CA HIS A 210 -13.81 -11.74 -1.84
C HIS A 210 -12.39 -12.18 -2.25
N GLY A 211 -11.36 -11.49 -1.74
CA GLY A 211 -9.97 -11.78 -2.09
C GLY A 211 -9.59 -11.41 -3.53
N TRP A 212 -10.32 -10.50 -4.17
CA TRP A 212 -10.02 -10.03 -5.53
C TRP A 212 -8.55 -9.62 -5.69
N GLN A 213 -8.04 -9.81 -6.90
CA GLN A 213 -6.61 -9.69 -7.21
C GLN A 213 -6.34 -8.39 -7.96
N LEU A 214 -5.28 -7.66 -7.58
CA LEU A 214 -4.91 -6.41 -8.24
C LEU A 214 -4.59 -6.63 -9.73
N ASN A 215 -3.98 -7.78 -10.05
CA ASN A 215 -3.72 -8.17 -11.44
C ASN A 215 -5.00 -8.24 -12.29
N SER A 216 -6.15 -8.64 -11.72
CA SER A 216 -7.41 -8.65 -12.48
C SER A 216 -7.88 -7.24 -12.87
N VAL A 217 -7.58 -6.24 -12.04
CA VAL A 217 -7.87 -4.83 -12.34
C VAL A 217 -6.90 -4.30 -13.39
N ILE A 218 -5.62 -4.68 -13.33
CA ILE A 218 -4.62 -4.34 -14.35
C ILE A 218 -5.03 -4.91 -15.71
N GLU A 219 -5.42 -6.18 -15.78
CA GLU A 219 -5.90 -6.82 -17.01
C GLU A 219 -7.17 -6.16 -17.56
N TRP A 220 -8.08 -5.72 -16.67
CA TRP A 220 -9.24 -4.94 -17.07
C TRP A 220 -8.85 -3.60 -17.70
N ALA A 221 -7.86 -2.89 -17.14
CA ALA A 221 -7.37 -1.64 -17.72
C ALA A 221 -6.62 -1.88 -19.05
N ARG A 222 -5.85 -2.95 -19.20
CA ARG A 222 -5.24 -3.33 -20.49
C ARG A 222 -6.29 -3.68 -21.54
N LEU A 223 -7.37 -4.34 -21.15
CA LEU A 223 -8.51 -4.64 -22.02
C LEU A 223 -9.17 -3.35 -22.49
N TRP A 224 -9.37 -2.38 -21.60
CA TRP A 224 -9.89 -1.06 -21.94
C TRP A 224 -9.04 -0.37 -23.01
N ILE A 225 -7.72 -0.27 -22.78
CA ILE A 225 -6.78 0.38 -23.69
C ILE A 225 -6.81 -0.28 -25.07
N SER A 226 -6.65 -1.61 -25.11
CA SER A 226 -6.52 -2.37 -26.36
C SER A 226 -7.81 -2.52 -27.17
N LYS A 227 -8.98 -2.37 -26.54
CA LYS A 227 -10.27 -2.57 -27.23
C LYS A 227 -11.03 -1.29 -27.51
N ALA A 228 -10.80 -0.24 -26.74
CA ALA A 228 -11.53 1.01 -26.89
C ALA A 228 -10.65 2.20 -27.29
N LEU A 229 -9.40 2.28 -26.83
CA LEU A 229 -8.60 3.50 -27.04
C LEU A 229 -7.65 3.40 -28.23
N VAL A 230 -7.04 2.23 -28.43
CA VAL A 230 -6.06 2.00 -29.48
C VAL A 230 -6.60 0.92 -30.42
N THR A 231 -7.06 1.31 -31.61
CA THR A 231 -7.56 0.37 -32.62
C THR A 231 -6.43 -0.11 -33.52
N GLY A 232 -6.07 -1.39 -33.46
CA GLY A 232 -5.05 -2.00 -34.33
C GLY A 232 -4.56 -3.36 -33.82
N ASN A 233 -3.89 -4.15 -34.68
CA ASN A 233 -3.31 -5.44 -34.31
C ASN A 233 -1.94 -5.34 -33.61
N ASP A 234 -1.34 -4.15 -33.52
CA ASP A 234 -0.10 -3.93 -32.78
C ASP A 234 -0.42 -3.55 -31.34
N THR A 235 -0.78 -4.55 -30.53
CA THR A 235 -0.93 -4.42 -29.08
C THR A 235 0.38 -4.10 -28.36
N ASP A 236 1.51 -4.11 -29.08
CA ASP A 236 2.86 -3.98 -28.51
C ASP A 236 3.51 -2.61 -28.79
N SER A 237 2.83 -1.68 -29.46
CA SER A 237 3.45 -0.43 -29.93
C SER A 237 3.08 0.83 -29.14
N TRP A 238 2.20 0.74 -28.15
CA TRP A 238 1.77 1.91 -27.38
C TRP A 238 2.63 2.12 -26.13
N THR A 239 2.96 3.37 -25.89
CA THR A 239 3.78 3.87 -24.77
C THR A 239 2.98 4.88 -23.97
N TRP A 240 3.46 5.22 -22.76
CA TRP A 240 2.79 6.18 -21.89
C TRP A 240 2.53 7.56 -22.55
N ASN A 241 3.41 7.98 -23.46
CA ASN A 241 3.35 9.24 -24.20
C ASN A 241 2.70 9.12 -25.59
N THR A 242 1.99 8.03 -25.88
CA THR A 242 1.18 7.93 -27.10
C THR A 242 0.08 8.99 -27.05
N GLU A 243 0.04 9.85 -28.06
CA GLU A 243 -0.99 10.89 -28.19
C GLU A 243 -2.27 10.29 -28.78
N LEU A 244 -3.40 10.56 -28.11
CA LEU A 244 -4.74 10.16 -28.51
C LEU A 244 -5.48 11.34 -29.17
N PRO A 245 -6.51 11.06 -29.98
CA PRO A 245 -7.40 12.11 -30.47
C PRO A 245 -7.98 12.93 -29.30
N PRO A 246 -8.02 14.27 -29.38
CA PRO A 246 -8.45 15.11 -28.26
C PRO A 246 -9.89 14.85 -27.82
N GLU A 247 -10.76 14.38 -28.71
CA GLU A 247 -12.15 13.98 -28.43
C GLU A 247 -12.27 12.72 -27.55
N TYR A 248 -11.17 12.00 -27.26
CA TYR A 248 -11.18 10.82 -26.39
C TYR A 248 -11.07 11.17 -24.91
N LEU A 249 -11.11 12.45 -24.55
CA LEU A 249 -11.02 12.88 -23.14
C LEU A 249 -12.09 12.19 -22.27
N ASP A 250 -13.28 11.94 -22.83
CA ASP A 250 -14.39 11.22 -22.19
C ASP A 250 -14.45 9.73 -22.48
N ALA A 251 -13.51 9.15 -23.22
CA ALA A 251 -13.44 7.72 -23.50
C ALA A 251 -13.03 6.88 -22.27
N THR A 252 -13.54 7.24 -21.10
CA THR A 252 -13.37 6.54 -19.81
C THR A 252 -14.24 5.29 -19.73
N PRO A 253 -14.00 4.38 -18.77
CA PRO A 253 -14.75 3.13 -18.67
C PRO A 253 -16.27 3.26 -18.45
N PHE A 254 -16.76 4.43 -18.04
CA PHE A 254 -18.20 4.73 -17.94
C PHE A 254 -18.85 4.89 -19.31
N ASN A 255 -18.11 5.46 -20.25
CA ASN A 255 -18.58 5.82 -21.59
C ASN A 255 -18.21 4.76 -22.63
N ILE A 256 -17.96 3.53 -22.17
CA ILE A 256 -17.65 2.37 -23.00
C ILE A 256 -18.56 1.24 -22.59
N ILE A 257 -19.34 0.75 -23.55
CA ILE A 257 -20.30 -0.33 -23.33
C ILE A 257 -19.91 -1.57 -24.11
N LYS A 258 -20.01 -2.73 -23.45
CA LYS A 258 -19.83 -4.02 -24.11
C LYS A 258 -21.13 -4.46 -24.77
N THR A 259 -21.20 -4.35 -26.10
CA THR A 259 -22.32 -4.84 -26.90
C THR A 259 -22.02 -6.23 -27.47
N GLU A 260 -23.03 -6.88 -28.06
CA GLU A 260 -22.85 -8.14 -28.80
C GLU A 260 -21.84 -8.01 -29.97
N GLN A 261 -21.70 -6.80 -30.53
CA GLN A 261 -20.81 -6.49 -31.66
C GLN A 261 -19.39 -6.08 -31.21
N GLY A 262 -19.12 -6.08 -29.90
CA GLY A 262 -17.87 -5.58 -29.32
C GLY A 262 -18.07 -4.31 -28.50
N TYR A 263 -16.96 -3.63 -28.20
CA TYR A 263 -16.96 -2.40 -27.39
C TYR A 263 -17.37 -1.20 -28.24
N LYS A 264 -18.25 -0.36 -27.70
CA LYS A 264 -18.63 0.91 -28.30
C LYS A 264 -18.36 2.04 -27.31
N ILE A 265 -17.77 3.11 -27.82
CA ILE A 265 -17.61 4.37 -27.10
C ILE A 265 -18.83 5.24 -27.41
N PHE A 266 -19.35 5.93 -26.40
CA PHE A 266 -20.47 6.85 -26.53
C PHE A 266 -20.22 8.11 -25.67
N ASP A 267 -21.06 9.14 -25.77
CA ASP A 267 -20.98 10.36 -24.93
C ASP A 267 -19.57 11.01 -24.92
N LEU A 268 -18.98 11.21 -26.12
CA LEU A 268 -17.72 11.95 -26.31
C LEU A 268 -18.00 13.45 -26.43
N GLU A 269 -18.40 14.08 -25.33
CA GLU A 269 -18.79 15.50 -25.32
C GLU A 269 -17.61 16.45 -25.04
N LEU A 270 -16.60 16.00 -24.27
CA LEU A 270 -15.43 16.80 -23.98
C LEU A 270 -14.29 16.55 -24.98
N SER A 271 -13.60 17.64 -25.31
CA SER A 271 -12.37 17.62 -26.11
C SER A 271 -11.23 18.22 -25.29
N SER A 272 -10.04 17.65 -25.40
CA SER A 272 -8.84 18.20 -24.77
C SER A 272 -8.31 19.41 -25.53
N ASP A 273 -8.01 20.50 -24.83
CA ASP A 273 -7.38 21.72 -25.38
C ASP A 273 -5.86 21.58 -25.58
N LYS A 274 -5.29 20.46 -25.13
CA LYS A 274 -3.86 20.12 -25.19
C LYS A 274 -3.66 18.68 -25.68
N PRO A 275 -2.44 18.27 -26.07
CA PRO A 275 -2.15 16.89 -26.44
C PRO A 275 -2.63 15.90 -25.37
N LEU A 276 -3.54 14.99 -25.74
CA LEU A 276 -4.11 14.00 -24.84
C LEU A 276 -3.20 12.77 -24.77
N MET A 277 -2.43 12.65 -23.71
CA MET A 277 -1.56 11.48 -23.52
C MET A 277 -2.38 10.27 -23.05
N LEU A 278 -2.08 9.09 -23.61
CA LEU A 278 -2.71 7.82 -23.22
C LEU A 278 -2.60 7.56 -21.71
N SER A 279 -1.42 7.78 -21.12
CA SER A 279 -1.19 7.63 -19.67
C SER A 279 -2.10 8.50 -18.81
N TYR A 280 -2.32 9.76 -19.21
CA TYR A 280 -3.24 10.67 -18.50
C TYR A 280 -4.68 10.16 -18.59
N LEU A 281 -5.15 9.77 -19.78
CA LEU A 281 -6.50 9.23 -19.92
C LEU A 281 -6.68 7.94 -19.10
N VAL A 282 -5.70 7.04 -19.12
CA VAL A 282 -5.72 5.80 -18.33
C VAL A 282 -5.75 6.10 -16.83
N PHE A 283 -4.92 7.03 -16.36
CA PHE A 283 -4.98 7.51 -14.98
C PHE A 283 -6.38 8.02 -14.65
N ARG A 284 -6.94 8.94 -15.46
CA ARG A 284 -8.27 9.52 -15.25
C ARG A 284 -9.33 8.43 -15.16
N GLY A 285 -9.34 7.50 -16.10
CA GLY A 285 -10.36 6.45 -16.15
C GLY A 285 -10.25 5.45 -15.02
N VAL A 286 -9.05 4.99 -14.67
CA VAL A 286 -8.84 4.08 -13.52
C VAL A 286 -9.20 4.80 -12.22
N PHE A 287 -8.69 6.01 -12.01
CA PHE A 287 -8.91 6.79 -10.80
C PHE A 287 -10.40 7.04 -10.56
N ASN A 288 -11.11 7.58 -11.56
CA ASN A 288 -12.55 7.84 -11.44
C ASN A 288 -13.35 6.54 -11.30
N SER A 289 -12.94 5.45 -11.97
CA SER A 289 -13.59 4.15 -11.83
C SER A 289 -13.53 3.63 -10.40
N LEU A 290 -12.40 3.81 -9.72
CA LEU A 290 -12.21 3.40 -8.33
C LEU A 290 -12.85 4.37 -7.33
N LEU A 291 -12.91 5.67 -7.64
CA LEU A 291 -13.58 6.66 -6.77
C LEU A 291 -15.10 6.48 -6.71
N ARG A 292 -15.73 5.98 -7.79
CA ARG A 292 -17.20 5.91 -7.92
C ARG A 292 -17.81 4.60 -7.39
N VAL A 293 -17.07 3.80 -6.64
CA VAL A 293 -17.58 2.57 -6.02
C VAL A 293 -17.97 2.87 -4.59
N THR A 294 -19.17 2.46 -4.17
CA THR A 294 -19.65 2.68 -2.79
C THR A 294 -18.86 1.85 -1.79
N SER A 295 -18.49 0.62 -2.15
CA SER A 295 -17.65 -0.25 -1.34
C SER A 295 -16.99 -1.36 -2.15
N ILE A 296 -15.91 -1.92 -1.60
CA ILE A 296 -15.20 -3.08 -2.17
C ILE A 296 -15.24 -4.29 -1.23
N ALA A 297 -15.00 -5.48 -1.79
CA ALA A 297 -14.72 -6.65 -0.97
C ALA A 297 -13.29 -6.57 -0.38
N PRO A 298 -13.04 -7.21 0.77
CA PRO A 298 -11.70 -7.27 1.34
C PRO A 298 -10.74 -7.98 0.40
N THR A 299 -9.51 -7.48 0.39
CA THR A 299 -8.38 -8.06 -0.34
C THR A 299 -7.10 -7.91 0.47
N LYS A 300 -6.13 -8.80 0.22
CA LYS A 300 -4.78 -8.73 0.79
C LYS A 300 -3.78 -8.01 -0.12
N GLU A 301 -4.21 -7.65 -1.33
CA GLU A 301 -3.37 -7.01 -2.33
C GLU A 301 -3.08 -5.54 -2.02
N LEU A 302 -3.93 -4.90 -1.20
CA LEU A 302 -3.82 -3.49 -0.82
C LEU A 302 -3.42 -3.36 0.65
N SER A 303 -2.50 -2.45 0.94
CA SER A 303 -1.99 -2.19 2.29
C SER A 303 -2.71 -1.06 3.01
N ASP A 304 -3.11 0.01 2.31
CA ASP A 304 -3.69 1.22 2.90
C ASP A 304 -5.09 1.58 2.34
N PHE A 305 -5.57 0.86 1.32
CA PHE A 305 -6.84 1.12 0.62
C PHE A 305 -6.99 2.55 0.09
N ASN A 306 -5.90 3.30 -0.10
CA ASN A 306 -5.94 4.63 -0.69
C ASN A 306 -6.17 4.51 -2.21
N VAL A 307 -7.18 5.21 -2.73
CA VAL A 307 -7.60 5.12 -4.13
C VAL A 307 -6.54 5.70 -5.08
N PHE A 308 -5.91 6.82 -4.70
CA PHE A 308 -4.86 7.45 -5.49
C PHE A 308 -3.61 6.56 -5.53
N THR A 309 -3.14 6.05 -4.39
CA THR A 309 -2.03 5.09 -4.32
C THR A 309 -2.32 3.83 -5.15
N THR A 310 -3.52 3.26 -5.02
CA THR A 310 -3.93 2.07 -5.79
C THR A 310 -3.92 2.35 -7.29
N THR A 311 -4.40 3.52 -7.70
CA THR A 311 -4.35 3.96 -9.10
C THR A 311 -2.91 4.07 -9.59
N LYS A 312 -2.00 4.68 -8.82
CA LYS A 312 -0.59 4.76 -9.19
C LYS A 312 0.01 3.38 -9.43
N ILE A 313 -0.23 2.43 -8.53
CA ILE A 313 0.26 1.05 -8.68
C ILE A 313 -0.25 0.44 -9.99
N ILE A 314 -1.55 0.50 -10.26
CA ILE A 314 -2.15 -0.05 -11.48
C ILE A 314 -1.55 0.59 -12.73
N VAL A 315 -1.44 1.91 -12.75
CA VAL A 315 -0.97 2.66 -13.93
C VAL A 315 0.53 2.46 -14.14
N THR A 316 1.35 2.38 -13.08
CA THR A 316 2.78 2.06 -13.16
C THR A 316 3.04 0.65 -13.67
N GLU A 317 2.21 -0.34 -13.32
CA GLU A 317 2.31 -1.69 -13.88
C GLU A 317 2.02 -1.72 -15.39
N ILE A 318 1.20 -0.79 -15.89
CA ILE A 318 0.93 -0.63 -17.32
C ILE A 318 2.04 0.19 -17.99
N PHE A 319 2.55 1.22 -17.32
CA PHE A 319 3.53 2.19 -17.79
C PHE A 319 4.68 2.39 -16.78
N PRO A 320 5.70 1.51 -16.78
CA PRO A 320 6.76 1.52 -15.77
C PRO A 320 7.62 2.79 -15.75
N GLU A 321 7.60 3.59 -16.81
CA GLU A 321 8.39 4.82 -16.95
C GLU A 321 7.79 6.03 -16.20
N LEU A 322 6.55 5.92 -15.71
CA LEU A 322 5.89 7.01 -14.99
C LEU A 322 6.51 7.22 -13.60
N THR A 323 6.61 8.49 -13.21
CA THR A 323 7.19 8.93 -11.93
C THR A 323 6.12 9.55 -11.05
N GLU A 324 6.43 9.76 -9.77
CA GLU A 324 5.55 10.50 -8.84
C GLU A 324 5.20 11.92 -9.31
N GLU A 325 6.08 12.57 -10.08
CA GLU A 325 5.81 13.89 -10.66
C GLU A 325 4.66 13.82 -11.66
N HIS A 326 4.68 12.83 -12.57
CA HIS A 326 3.60 12.60 -13.53
C HIS A 326 2.25 12.42 -12.84
N PHE A 327 2.18 11.60 -11.78
CA PHE A 327 0.92 11.35 -11.06
C PHE A 327 0.39 12.58 -10.33
N ASN A 328 1.27 13.40 -9.75
CA ASN A 328 0.85 14.67 -9.14
C ASN A 328 0.31 15.63 -10.20
N ASP A 329 0.92 15.67 -11.38
CA ASP A 329 0.44 16.51 -12.48
C ASP A 329 -0.88 15.99 -13.05
N TYR A 330 -1.03 14.69 -13.27
CA TYR A 330 -2.32 14.10 -13.68
C TYR A 330 -3.44 14.40 -12.67
N LEU A 331 -3.14 14.36 -11.37
CA LEU A 331 -4.12 14.72 -10.35
C LEU A 331 -4.49 16.20 -10.39
N LYS A 332 -3.52 17.11 -10.60
CA LYS A 332 -3.81 18.55 -10.79
C LYS A 332 -4.64 18.80 -12.04
N GLU A 333 -4.38 18.06 -13.12
CA GLU A 333 -5.12 18.16 -14.36
C GLU A 333 -6.58 17.70 -14.19
N GLU A 334 -6.81 16.60 -13.47
CA GLU A 334 -8.16 16.13 -13.15
C GLU A 334 -8.90 17.12 -12.25
N VAL A 335 -8.23 17.68 -11.24
CA VAL A 335 -8.78 18.75 -10.39
C VAL A 335 -9.16 19.97 -11.24
N ALA A 336 -8.29 20.40 -12.15
CA ALA A 336 -8.57 21.53 -13.03
C ALA A 336 -9.78 21.25 -13.95
N LEU A 337 -9.90 20.03 -14.47
CA LEU A 337 -11.04 19.61 -15.29
C LEU A 337 -12.36 19.65 -14.50
N VAL A 338 -12.37 19.11 -13.27
CA VAL A 338 -13.57 19.07 -12.42
C VAL A 338 -13.98 20.48 -11.94
N SER A 339 -13.01 21.33 -11.57
CA SER A 339 -13.28 22.68 -11.09
C SER A 339 -13.80 23.63 -12.18
N GLN A 340 -13.71 23.28 -13.47
CA GLN A 340 -14.39 24.03 -14.54
C GLN A 340 -15.90 23.87 -14.50
N VAL A 341 -16.40 22.76 -13.94
CA VAL A 341 -17.83 22.42 -13.92
C VAL A 341 -18.43 22.54 -12.52
N VAL A 342 -17.67 22.31 -11.46
CA VAL A 342 -18.14 22.34 -10.06
C VAL A 342 -17.48 23.49 -9.30
N ASN A 343 -18.27 24.23 -8.50
CA ASN A 343 -17.75 25.30 -7.66
C ASN A 343 -17.08 24.73 -6.40
N VAL A 344 -15.78 24.50 -6.48
CA VAL A 344 -14.97 23.87 -5.43
C VAL A 344 -13.58 24.49 -5.37
N ASP A 345 -12.98 24.56 -4.18
CA ASP A 345 -11.60 24.98 -4.04
C ASP A 345 -10.64 23.90 -4.58
N ASN A 346 -9.70 24.31 -5.43
CA ASN A 346 -8.81 23.37 -6.10
C ASN A 346 -7.87 22.65 -5.13
N ASN A 347 -7.39 23.32 -4.09
CA ASN A 347 -6.48 22.70 -3.12
C ASN A 347 -7.24 21.71 -2.24
N ASP A 348 -8.44 22.07 -1.81
CA ASP A 348 -9.34 21.17 -1.08
C ASP A 348 -9.66 19.93 -1.93
N LEU A 349 -10.03 20.09 -3.20
CA LEU A 349 -10.34 18.96 -4.08
C LEU A 349 -9.11 18.07 -4.30
N PHE A 350 -7.94 18.67 -4.53
CA PHE A 350 -6.68 17.94 -4.68
C PHE A 350 -6.37 17.10 -3.44
N GLU A 351 -6.45 17.68 -2.24
CA GLU A 351 -6.22 16.96 -1.00
C GLU A 351 -7.29 15.89 -0.74
N ARG A 352 -8.56 16.15 -1.04
CA ARG A 352 -9.61 15.12 -0.93
C ARG A 352 -9.36 13.93 -1.84
N TYR A 353 -9.01 14.16 -3.11
CA TYR A 353 -8.71 13.09 -4.05
C TYR A 353 -7.46 12.30 -3.66
N LYS A 354 -6.40 12.99 -3.22
CA LYS A 354 -5.17 12.35 -2.75
C LYS A 354 -5.40 11.50 -1.49
N ASN A 355 -6.29 11.94 -0.61
CA ASN A 355 -6.62 11.27 0.65
C ASN A 355 -7.97 10.54 0.59
N SER A 356 -8.38 10.06 -0.59
CA SER A 356 -9.57 9.22 -0.75
C SER A 356 -9.25 7.75 -0.50
N PHE A 357 -10.09 7.08 0.28
CA PHE A 357 -9.92 5.67 0.67
C PHE A 357 -11.15 4.86 0.30
N PHE A 358 -10.95 3.59 -0.06
CA PHE A 358 -12.08 2.68 -0.26
C PHE A 358 -12.81 2.42 1.06
N VAL A 359 -14.14 2.32 0.97
CA VAL A 359 -14.92 1.66 2.02
C VAL A 359 -14.83 0.16 1.81
N VAL A 360 -14.11 -0.52 2.68
CA VAL A 360 -13.95 -1.99 2.65
C VAL A 360 -15.05 -2.62 3.49
N ARG A 361 -15.73 -3.63 2.96
CA ARG A 361 -16.78 -4.33 3.71
C ARG A 361 -16.20 -5.26 4.77
N ASP A 362 -16.77 -5.18 5.96
CA ASP A 362 -16.34 -5.92 7.14
C ASP A 362 -16.99 -7.31 7.20
N PHE A 363 -16.17 -8.35 7.12
CA PHE A 363 -16.61 -9.72 7.36
C PHE A 363 -16.09 -10.18 8.73
N LEU A 364 -17.00 -10.43 9.67
CA LEU A 364 -16.65 -10.86 11.04
C LEU A 364 -15.72 -12.09 11.07
N ASN A 365 -15.87 -12.99 10.11
CA ASN A 365 -15.02 -14.18 9.99
C ASN A 365 -13.58 -13.85 9.56
N ASP A 366 -13.38 -12.77 8.78
CA ASP A 366 -12.05 -12.30 8.39
C ASP A 366 -11.32 -11.74 9.62
N TYR A 367 -12.03 -10.95 10.45
CA TYR A 367 -11.49 -10.49 11.73
C TYR A 367 -11.13 -11.64 12.67
N LYS A 368 -11.97 -12.67 12.78
CA LYS A 368 -11.66 -13.86 13.59
C LYS A 368 -10.41 -14.58 13.08
N SER A 369 -10.28 -14.70 11.77
CA SER A 369 -9.14 -15.36 11.13
C SER A 369 -7.85 -14.56 11.33
N GLU A 370 -7.89 -13.25 11.15
CA GLU A 370 -6.73 -12.38 11.35
C GLU A 370 -6.36 -12.30 12.83
N LEU A 371 -7.34 -12.24 13.74
CA LEU A 371 -7.09 -12.31 15.18
C LEU A 371 -6.39 -13.61 15.58
N ALA A 372 -6.83 -14.76 15.03
CA ALA A 372 -6.19 -16.05 15.28
C ALA A 372 -4.74 -16.08 14.74
N ARG A 373 -4.51 -15.51 13.55
CA ARG A 373 -3.17 -15.39 12.97
C ARG A 373 -2.25 -14.53 13.84
N VAL A 374 -2.69 -13.33 14.22
CA VAL A 374 -1.93 -12.42 15.10
C VAL A 374 -1.63 -13.08 16.44
N TYR A 375 -2.59 -13.83 16.99
CA TYR A 375 -2.39 -14.59 18.23
C TYR A 375 -1.29 -15.64 18.08
N HIS A 376 -1.28 -16.42 16.99
CA HIS A 376 -0.21 -17.39 16.71
C HIS A 376 1.15 -16.72 16.52
N THR A 377 1.25 -15.66 15.72
CA THR A 377 2.50 -14.91 15.52
C THR A 377 3.05 -14.38 16.84
N ASN A 378 2.19 -13.86 17.71
CA ASN A 378 2.61 -13.39 19.05
C ASN A 378 3.15 -14.54 19.92
N GLN A 379 2.59 -15.75 19.83
CA GLN A 379 3.13 -16.92 20.54
C GLN A 379 4.51 -17.34 20.03
N GLU A 380 4.72 -17.31 18.71
CA GLU A 380 6.02 -17.60 18.09
C GLU A 380 7.08 -16.57 18.48
N LEU A 381 6.72 -15.28 18.42
CA LEU A 381 7.58 -14.18 18.87
C LEU A 381 7.93 -14.33 20.35
N SER A 382 6.94 -14.62 21.21
CA SER A 382 7.18 -14.83 22.64
C SER A 382 8.15 -15.99 22.89
N SER A 383 8.01 -17.09 22.15
CA SER A 383 8.92 -18.25 22.26
C SER A 383 10.34 -17.90 21.82
N THR A 384 10.44 -17.10 20.75
CA THR A 384 11.72 -16.59 20.24
C THR A 384 12.41 -15.68 21.26
N VAL A 385 11.66 -14.77 21.88
CA VAL A 385 12.17 -13.89 22.95
C VAL A 385 12.71 -14.72 24.11
N THR A 386 11.95 -15.72 24.60
CA THR A 386 12.42 -16.60 25.67
C THR A 386 13.70 -17.34 25.30
N ASN A 387 13.84 -17.80 24.04
CA ASN A 387 15.05 -18.47 23.59
C ASN A 387 16.26 -17.51 23.57
N VAL A 388 16.08 -16.28 23.07
CA VAL A 388 17.12 -15.25 23.05
C VAL A 388 17.53 -14.86 24.48
N GLU A 389 16.58 -14.70 25.41
CA GLU A 389 16.86 -14.45 26.82
C GLU A 389 17.71 -15.56 27.45
N ASN A 390 17.43 -16.82 27.11
CA ASN A 390 18.23 -17.96 27.59
C ASN A 390 19.65 -17.96 26.99
N GLN A 391 19.79 -17.60 25.71
CA GLN A 391 21.10 -17.45 25.07
C GLN A 391 21.92 -16.32 25.71
N ILE A 392 21.29 -15.18 26.02
CA ILE A 392 21.94 -14.07 26.73
C ILE A 392 22.48 -14.55 28.08
N LYS A 393 21.67 -15.27 28.87
CA LYS A 393 22.11 -15.82 30.16
C LYS A 393 23.31 -16.76 30.04
N ASP A 394 23.36 -17.58 28.99
CA ASP A 394 24.50 -18.48 28.76
C ASP A 394 25.76 -17.69 28.40
N VAL A 395 25.63 -16.68 27.53
CA VAL A 395 26.76 -15.79 27.18
C VAL A 395 27.24 -15.03 28.40
N GLU A 396 26.36 -14.48 29.24
CA GLU A 396 26.72 -13.81 30.49
C GLU A 396 27.50 -14.73 31.43
N LYS A 397 27.10 -16.00 31.52
CA LYS A 397 27.80 -17.01 32.30
C LYS A 397 29.21 -17.28 31.75
N GLN A 398 29.34 -17.50 30.44
CA GLN A 398 30.64 -17.70 29.79
C GLN A 398 31.57 -16.49 29.97
N LEU A 399 31.01 -15.28 29.91
CA LEU A 399 31.76 -14.03 30.07
C LEU A 399 32.29 -13.88 31.50
N LYS A 400 31.50 -14.29 32.50
CA LYS A 400 31.92 -14.36 33.89
C LYS A 400 33.05 -15.38 34.10
N GLU A 401 32.91 -16.60 33.57
CA GLU A 401 33.93 -17.65 33.66
C GLU A 401 35.26 -17.20 33.00
N LYS A 402 35.17 -16.55 31.83
CA LYS A 402 36.35 -15.99 31.16
C LYS A 402 36.97 -14.83 31.94
N GLY A 403 36.16 -13.98 32.57
CA GLY A 403 36.64 -12.92 33.46
C GLY A 403 37.44 -13.46 34.64
N GLU A 404 36.95 -14.53 35.27
CA GLU A 404 37.65 -15.23 36.36
C GLU A 404 38.96 -15.87 35.88
N GLU A 405 38.98 -16.50 34.69
CA GLU A 405 40.18 -17.06 34.08
C GLU A 405 41.25 -15.98 33.79
N ILE A 406 40.84 -14.84 33.23
CA ILE A 406 41.73 -13.70 32.95
C ILE A 406 42.32 -13.14 34.26
N PHE A 407 41.48 -12.98 35.29
CA PHE A 407 41.94 -12.52 36.60
C PHE A 407 43.00 -13.45 37.20
N GLY A 408 42.77 -14.78 37.12
CA GLY A 408 43.76 -15.78 37.56
C GLY A 408 45.07 -15.69 36.78
N LYS A 409 45.01 -15.54 35.45
CA LYS A 409 46.20 -15.39 34.59
C LYS A 409 46.97 -14.10 34.88
N ASN A 410 46.30 -12.97 35.09
CA ASN A 410 46.95 -11.71 35.47
C ASN A 410 47.69 -11.85 36.80
N THR A 411 47.07 -12.48 37.79
CA THR A 411 47.71 -12.73 39.09
C THR A 411 48.99 -13.57 38.93
N LEU A 412 48.97 -14.59 38.07
CA LEU A 412 50.16 -15.41 37.77
C LEU A 412 51.24 -14.60 37.03
N LEU A 413 50.84 -13.74 36.10
CA LEU A 413 51.73 -12.83 35.38
C LEU A 413 52.44 -11.86 36.33
N ASP A 414 51.73 -11.30 37.31
CA ASP A 414 52.31 -10.42 38.33
C ASP A 414 53.35 -11.15 39.19
N ILE A 415 53.07 -12.41 39.57
CA ILE A 415 54.03 -13.27 40.29
C ILE A 415 55.29 -13.50 39.43
N LYS A 416 55.09 -13.87 38.15
CA LYS A 416 56.21 -14.12 37.22
C LYS A 416 57.04 -12.87 36.95
N ALA A 417 56.40 -11.71 36.83
CA ALA A 417 57.10 -10.43 36.66
C ALA A 417 57.99 -10.15 37.88
N LYS A 418 57.51 -10.43 39.10
CA LYS A 418 58.30 -10.27 40.32
C LYS A 418 59.49 -11.24 40.39
N GLU A 419 59.28 -12.52 40.07
CA GLU A 419 60.36 -13.51 39.98
C GLU A 419 61.43 -13.09 38.96
N LEU A 420 61.01 -12.51 37.83
CA LEU A 420 61.92 -12.07 36.77
C LEU A 420 62.77 -10.87 37.21
N ILE A 421 62.19 -9.94 37.98
CA ILE A 421 62.91 -8.84 38.62
C ILE A 421 63.96 -9.40 39.60
N ASP A 422 63.57 -10.34 40.47
CA ASP A 422 64.49 -10.94 41.45
C ASP A 422 65.68 -11.65 40.76
N VAL A 423 65.40 -12.40 39.68
CA VAL A 423 66.45 -13.03 38.86
C VAL A 423 67.35 -11.98 38.20
N GLN A 424 66.77 -10.90 37.68
CA GLN A 424 67.53 -9.84 37.03
C GLN A 424 68.46 -9.12 38.02
N GLU A 425 67.99 -8.83 39.23
CA GLU A 425 68.85 -8.31 40.31
C GLU A 425 69.99 -9.28 40.66
N SER A 426 69.70 -10.58 40.74
CA SER A 426 70.71 -11.59 41.02
C SER A 426 71.75 -11.70 39.91
N CYS A 427 71.35 -11.61 38.65
CA CYS A 427 72.25 -11.55 37.50
C CYS A 427 73.12 -10.28 37.53
N SER A 428 72.56 -9.12 37.88
CA SER A 428 73.34 -7.89 38.04
C SER A 428 74.40 -8.01 39.13
N ARG A 429 74.08 -8.63 40.27
CA ARG A 429 75.07 -8.90 41.33
C ARG A 429 76.17 -9.86 40.88
N LEU A 430 75.81 -10.92 40.16
CA LEU A 430 76.79 -11.86 39.60
C LEU A 430 77.70 -11.18 38.57
N GLN A 431 77.15 -10.30 37.74
CA GLN A 431 77.93 -9.51 36.77
C GLN A 431 78.96 -8.63 37.49
N GLU A 432 78.55 -7.92 38.55
CA GLU A 432 79.46 -7.09 39.37
C GLU A 432 80.56 -7.93 40.03
N GLN A 433 80.24 -9.15 40.48
CA GLN A 433 81.24 -10.09 41.01
C GLN A 433 82.23 -10.55 39.93
N ILE A 434 81.74 -10.86 38.72
CA ILE A 434 82.60 -11.23 37.58
C ILE A 434 83.53 -10.07 37.23
N ASP A 435 83.03 -8.84 37.15
CA ASP A 435 83.82 -7.66 36.81
C ASP A 435 84.92 -7.41 37.85
N ASN A 436 84.61 -7.58 39.15
CA ASN A 436 85.59 -7.51 40.23
C ASN A 436 86.66 -8.61 40.10
N LEU A 437 86.27 -9.86 39.82
CA LEU A 437 87.22 -10.97 39.64
C LEU A 437 88.12 -10.76 38.42
N LEU A 438 87.57 -10.22 37.32
CA LEU A 438 88.34 -9.86 36.13
C LEU A 438 89.37 -8.76 36.43
N SER A 439 89.01 -7.77 37.25
CA SER A 439 89.93 -6.73 37.72
C SER A 439 91.07 -7.33 38.56
N VAL A 440 90.75 -8.19 39.53
CA VAL A 440 91.76 -8.90 40.36
C VAL A 440 92.67 -9.78 39.50
N ALA A 441 92.13 -10.49 38.53
CA ALA A 441 92.91 -11.32 37.61
C ALA A 441 93.87 -10.46 36.75
N ALA A 442 93.43 -9.29 36.30
CA ALA A 442 94.28 -8.35 35.56
C ALA A 442 95.43 -7.82 36.42
N GLU A 443 95.18 -7.50 37.70
CA GLU A 443 96.22 -7.11 38.65
C GLU A 443 97.24 -8.23 38.90
N GLN A 444 96.76 -9.47 39.10
CA GLN A 444 97.64 -10.63 39.27
C GLN A 444 98.51 -10.87 38.04
N LYS A 445 97.93 -10.79 36.84
CA LYS A 445 98.67 -10.93 35.58
C LYS A 445 99.77 -9.87 35.44
N SER A 446 99.48 -8.61 35.75
CA SER A 446 100.49 -7.55 35.75
C SER A 446 101.61 -7.81 36.77
N ARG A 447 101.27 -8.38 37.93
CA ARG A 447 102.24 -8.76 38.96
C ARG A 447 103.12 -9.93 38.52
N GLU A 448 102.53 -10.92 37.85
CA GLU A 448 103.25 -12.05 37.26
C GLU A 448 104.21 -11.59 36.17
N GLU A 449 103.79 -10.70 35.27
CA GLU A 449 104.65 -10.10 34.25
C GLU A 449 105.86 -9.37 34.87
N LYS A 450 105.65 -8.59 35.94
CA LYS A 450 106.75 -7.93 36.69
C LYS A 450 107.71 -8.94 37.33
N LEU A 451 107.18 -10.00 37.95
CA LEU A 451 107.99 -11.07 38.56
C LEU A 451 108.78 -11.83 37.50
N THR A 452 108.18 -12.09 36.34
CA THR A 452 108.83 -12.78 35.22
C THR A 452 110.00 -11.95 34.68
N GLU A 453 109.83 -10.64 34.57
CA GLU A 453 110.91 -9.73 34.17
C GLU A 453 112.02 -9.66 35.23
N GLU A 454 111.69 -9.64 36.53
CA GLU A 454 112.69 -9.72 37.61
C GLU A 454 113.48 -11.05 37.57
N VAL A 455 112.80 -12.17 37.34
CA VAL A 455 113.44 -13.48 37.20
C VAL A 455 114.37 -13.48 36.00
N LYS A 456 113.96 -12.93 34.85
CA LYS A 456 114.79 -12.80 33.66
C LYS A 456 116.06 -12.00 33.95
N VAL A 457 115.95 -10.84 34.60
CA VAL A 457 117.09 -10.00 35.01
C VAL A 457 118.05 -10.74 35.96
N LYS A 458 117.51 -11.51 36.93
CA LYS A 458 118.32 -12.32 37.85
C LYS A 458 118.99 -13.50 37.14
N THR A 459 118.31 -14.12 36.18
CA THR A 459 118.83 -15.25 35.39
C THR A 459 120.00 -14.80 34.50
N ASP A 460 119.88 -13.63 33.84
CA ASP A 460 120.96 -13.01 33.07
C ASP A 460 122.18 -12.68 33.94
N LYS A 461 121.97 -12.22 35.17
CA LYS A 461 123.03 -12.03 36.16
C LYS A 461 123.71 -13.36 36.53
N LEU A 462 122.94 -14.43 36.72
CA LEU A 462 123.46 -15.75 37.04
C LEU A 462 124.31 -16.31 35.88
N GLN A 463 123.85 -16.13 34.64
CA GLN A 463 124.52 -16.60 33.42
C GLN A 463 125.87 -15.90 33.19
N LYS A 464 125.98 -14.62 33.57
CA LYS A 464 127.25 -13.86 33.61
C LYS A 464 128.22 -14.38 34.68
N ILE A 465 127.72 -14.90 35.80
CA ILE A 465 128.55 -15.46 36.88
C ILE A 465 129.07 -16.86 36.49
N THR A 466 128.24 -17.69 35.85
CA THR A 466 128.64 -19.04 35.42
C THR A 466 129.68 -19.03 34.29
N SER A 467 129.57 -18.09 33.35
CA SER A 467 130.57 -17.94 32.26
C SER A 467 131.93 -17.44 32.78
N SER A 468 131.96 -16.69 33.88
CA SER A 468 133.20 -16.25 34.55
C SER A 468 133.92 -17.38 35.32
N ARG A 469 133.19 -18.38 35.85
CA ARG A 469 133.77 -19.50 36.62
C ARG A 469 134.27 -20.65 35.75
N ALA A 470 133.68 -20.87 34.57
CA ALA A 470 134.09 -21.94 33.65
C ALA A 470 135.55 -21.80 33.16
N TRP A 471 136.04 -20.57 32.97
CA TRP A 471 137.43 -20.33 32.54
C TRP A 471 138.47 -20.62 33.63
N LYS A 472 138.10 -20.57 34.92
CA LYS A 472 139.02 -20.83 36.05
C LYS A 472 139.14 -22.32 36.42
N LEU A 473 138.21 -23.17 36.00
CA LEU A 473 138.24 -24.61 36.27
C LEU A 473 139.00 -25.42 35.19
N ALA A 474 139.04 -24.94 33.94
CA ALA A 474 139.77 -25.62 32.87
C ALA A 474 141.31 -25.58 33.04
N SER A 475 141.87 -24.60 33.77
CA SER A 475 143.32 -24.52 34.01
C SER A 475 143.82 -25.37 35.18
N PHE A 476 142.93 -25.94 35.99
CA PHE A 476 143.27 -26.76 37.17
C PHE A 476 143.35 -28.26 36.85
N PHE A 477 142.58 -28.76 35.86
CA PHE A 477 142.48 -30.20 35.58
C PHE A 477 143.56 -30.77 34.64
N SER A 478 144.38 -29.96 33.96
CA SER A 478 145.47 -30.49 33.13
C SER A 478 146.76 -30.84 33.90
N ARG A 479 146.86 -30.49 35.19
CA ARG A 479 148.06 -30.75 36.03
C ARG A 479 147.95 -31.97 36.97
N SER A 480 146.82 -32.67 37.04
CA SER A 480 146.60 -33.75 38.04
C SER A 480 146.40 -35.17 37.49
N ALA A 481 146.50 -35.40 36.18
CA ALA A 481 146.38 -36.74 35.58
C ALA A 481 147.76 -37.36 35.21
N LYS A 482 148.67 -37.39 36.19
CA LYS A 482 149.90 -38.20 36.20
C LYS A 482 150.07 -38.81 37.61
N SER A 483 149.27 -39.82 37.98
CA SER A 483 149.60 -40.87 38.96
C SER A 483 148.41 -41.83 39.13
N LEU A 484 148.69 -43.14 39.34
CA LEU A 484 147.80 -44.33 39.44
C LEU A 484 147.61 -45.04 38.08
N ASN A 485 148.38 -46.04 37.62
CA ASN A 485 149.15 -47.17 38.19
C ASN A 485 148.32 -48.43 38.52
N LYS A 486 148.66 -49.54 37.85
CA LYS A 486 148.52 -50.96 38.22
C LYS A 486 147.14 -51.47 38.70
N TYR A 487 146.41 -52.14 37.80
CA TYR A 487 146.30 -53.60 37.70
C TYR A 487 145.75 -53.97 36.32
#